data_AF-K1TJR2-F1
#
_entry.id   AF-K1TJR2-F1
#
_cell.length_a   1.000
_cell.length_b   1.000
_cell.length_c   1.000
_cell.angle_alpha   90.00
_cell.angle_beta   90.00
_cell.angle_gamma   90.00
#
_symmetry.space_group_name_H-M   'P 1'
#
loop_
_entity.id
_entity.type
_entity.pdbx_description
1 polymer ?
#
loop_
_entity_poly.entity_id
_entity_poly.type
_entity_poly.pdbx_seq_one_letter_code
_entity_poly.pdbx_strand_id
1 'polypeptide(L)'
;FEIGKNVDKMSRSDSQSTYATRIYAFGSTRNIPANYRPVDESVVVNGVVQRRLMLPSGIPYIDAYPNMTTEEAVEQVVVFDSIYPRRTGTITAVSSYEDTVDNEDGTETTETFYRFTDTGINFSYDYVLEGEELHVVFQSGSLNGMDFAVKFNPLEKGEKNEDGTWNVDAQLWEIVANEDYGRKLPDNVVKPKAGDTYVLYGWDSTKIAELGLVSTAEQELKTEAEKHVEKSRMDPSTYGCTMMSDVAYSEDGVHNLYSIGQKVNLINKAYFENGRQSRIIGFEFNLDLPYDSPIYTVGETAAYSRIGELESKIESITLKGSFTTSPLWIPLYK
;
A
#
# COMPACT_ATOMS: atom_id res chain seq x y z
N PHE A 1 -14.98 27.47 -22.62
CA PHE A 1 -16.13 26.62 -22.92
C PHE A 1 -17.28 27.14 -22.08
N GLU A 2 -18.15 27.91 -22.71
CA GLU A 2 -19.23 28.67 -22.11
C GLU A 2 -20.53 28.38 -22.89
N ILE A 3 -21.58 28.02 -22.15
CA ILE A 3 -22.90 27.72 -22.72
C ILE A 3 -23.44 28.98 -23.41
N GLY A 4 -23.91 28.82 -24.66
CA GLY A 4 -24.49 29.91 -25.46
C GLY A 4 -23.46 30.85 -26.09
N LYS A 5 -22.15 30.57 -25.97
CA LYS A 5 -21.10 31.29 -26.72
C LYS A 5 -20.29 30.39 -27.65
N ASN A 6 -19.78 29.28 -27.13
CA ASN A 6 -19.02 28.31 -27.95
C ASN A 6 -19.50 26.86 -27.75
N VAL A 7 -20.24 26.59 -26.67
CA VAL A 7 -20.79 25.27 -26.34
C VAL A 7 -22.32 25.38 -26.33
N ASP A 8 -23.02 24.45 -26.99
CA ASP A 8 -24.47 24.34 -26.98
C ASP A 8 -24.96 23.70 -25.69
N LYS A 9 -24.32 22.58 -25.30
CA LYS A 9 -24.69 21.79 -24.13
C LYS A 9 -23.47 21.36 -23.32
N MET A 10 -23.58 21.45 -21.99
CA MET A 10 -22.59 20.91 -21.05
C MET A 10 -23.27 19.92 -20.10
N SER A 11 -22.86 18.66 -20.16
CA SER A 11 -23.36 17.58 -19.30
C SER A 11 -22.26 17.11 -18.36
N ARG A 12 -22.59 16.94 -17.07
CA ARG A 12 -21.69 16.39 -16.06
C ARG A 12 -21.89 14.88 -15.99
N SER A 13 -20.80 14.13 -16.00
CA SER A 13 -20.77 12.71 -15.65
C SER A 13 -20.15 12.57 -14.26
N ASP A 14 -20.93 12.09 -13.30
CA ASP A 14 -20.47 11.86 -11.93
C ASP A 14 -19.67 10.55 -11.88
N SER A 15 -18.34 10.65 -11.78
CA SER A 15 -17.50 9.50 -11.43
C SER A 15 -17.47 9.38 -9.91
N GLN A 16 -18.38 8.62 -9.33
CA GLN A 16 -18.53 8.55 -7.86
C GLN A 16 -17.41 7.79 -7.12
N SER A 17 -16.45 7.18 -7.80
CA SER A 17 -15.56 6.21 -7.15
C SER A 17 -14.36 6.80 -6.39
N THR A 18 -14.05 8.09 -6.50
CA THR A 18 -12.80 8.65 -5.94
C THR A 18 -12.91 10.01 -5.24
N TYR A 19 -14.09 10.64 -5.22
CA TYR A 19 -14.22 11.94 -4.56
C TYR A 19 -14.40 11.78 -3.05
N ALA A 20 -13.45 12.28 -2.27
CA ALA A 20 -13.54 12.32 -0.82
C ALA A 20 -12.82 13.54 -0.28
N THR A 21 -13.40 14.14 0.75
CA THR A 21 -12.87 15.33 1.41
C THR A 21 -12.44 15.07 2.86
N ARG A 22 -12.78 13.90 3.41
CA ARG A 22 -12.33 13.42 4.72
C ARG A 22 -11.89 11.96 4.60
N ILE A 23 -10.64 11.68 4.96
CA ILE A 23 -10.06 10.34 4.90
C ILE A 23 -9.83 9.79 6.31
N TYR A 24 -10.42 8.64 6.58
CA TYR A 24 -10.04 7.76 7.69
C TYR A 24 -8.98 6.78 7.18
N ALA A 25 -7.73 6.97 7.61
CA ALA A 25 -6.61 6.18 7.14
C ALA A 25 -6.20 5.11 8.16
N PHE A 26 -5.99 3.89 7.67
CA PHE A 26 -5.46 2.78 8.45
C PHE A 26 -4.26 2.16 7.72
N GLY A 27 -3.26 1.70 8.47
CA GLY A 27 -2.16 0.90 7.92
C GLY A 27 -2.42 -0.61 8.02
N SER A 28 -1.33 -1.38 7.93
CA SER A 28 -1.37 -2.82 8.12
C SER A 28 -1.66 -3.23 9.57
N THR A 29 -1.93 -4.51 9.77
CA THR A 29 -1.92 -5.18 11.08
C THR A 29 -0.54 -5.74 11.46
N ARG A 30 0.41 -5.73 10.51
CA ARG A 30 1.75 -6.31 10.69
C ARG A 30 2.51 -5.64 11.83
N ASN A 31 3.13 -6.45 12.68
CA ASN A 31 3.94 -6.05 13.82
C ASN A 31 3.20 -5.20 14.88
N ILE A 32 1.88 -5.30 14.94
CA ILE A 32 1.05 -4.53 15.88
C ILE A 32 0.34 -5.50 16.83
N PRO A 33 0.53 -5.37 18.15
CA PRO A 33 -0.18 -6.20 19.11
C PRO A 33 -1.66 -5.80 19.19
N ALA A 34 -2.50 -6.73 19.61
CA ALA A 34 -3.95 -6.51 19.69
C ALA A 34 -4.36 -5.35 20.61
N ASN A 35 -3.52 -5.02 21.61
CA ASN A 35 -3.73 -3.96 22.59
C ASN A 35 -2.93 -2.67 22.29
N TYR A 36 -2.42 -2.51 21.07
CA TYR A 36 -1.63 -1.33 20.67
C TYR A 36 -2.36 0.01 20.91
N ARG A 37 -3.67 0.05 20.64
CA ARG A 37 -4.54 1.20 20.95
C ARG A 37 -5.70 0.72 21.82
N PRO A 38 -6.20 1.57 22.74
CA PRO A 38 -7.43 1.26 23.45
C PRO A 38 -8.56 1.06 22.43
N VAL A 39 -9.38 0.04 22.65
CA VAL A 39 -10.56 -0.22 21.83
C VAL A 39 -11.55 0.91 22.10
N ASP A 40 -11.60 1.88 21.21
CA ASP A 40 -12.58 2.95 21.25
C ASP A 40 -13.77 2.55 20.38
N GLU A 41 -14.88 2.17 21.02
CA GLU A 41 -16.14 1.78 20.36
C GLU A 41 -16.75 2.93 19.54
N SER A 42 -16.29 4.18 19.70
CA SER A 42 -16.75 5.33 18.90
C SER A 42 -16.03 5.49 17.56
N VAL A 43 -14.88 4.83 17.35
CA VAL A 43 -14.11 4.86 16.08
C VAL A 43 -14.54 3.72 15.14
N VAL A 44 -15.63 3.03 15.47
CA VAL A 44 -16.16 1.89 14.73
C VAL A 44 -16.93 2.40 13.50
N VAL A 45 -16.21 2.66 12.41
CA VAL A 45 -16.83 2.85 11.10
C VAL A 45 -17.01 1.48 10.47
N ASN A 46 -18.28 1.05 10.27
CA ASN A 46 -18.66 -0.21 9.61
C ASN A 46 -18.24 -1.53 10.28
N GLY A 47 -18.22 -1.61 11.62
CA GLY A 47 -18.10 -2.90 12.33
C GLY A 47 -16.72 -3.57 12.25
N VAL A 48 -15.73 -2.86 11.71
CA VAL A 48 -14.37 -3.34 11.58
C VAL A 48 -13.54 -2.79 12.75
N VAL A 49 -13.61 -3.46 13.91
CA VAL A 49 -12.57 -3.33 14.95
C VAL A 49 -11.33 -4.07 14.44
N GLN A 50 -10.71 -3.58 13.37
CA GLN A 50 -9.47 -4.19 12.88
C GLN A 50 -8.29 -3.54 13.57
N ARG A 51 -7.52 -4.41 14.24
CA ARG A 51 -6.23 -4.21 14.91
C ARG A 51 -5.17 -3.68 13.93
N ARG A 52 -5.37 -2.45 13.42
CA ARG A 52 -4.54 -1.83 12.38
C ARG A 52 -3.77 -0.64 12.95
N LEU A 53 -2.69 -0.27 12.28
CA LEU A 53 -2.02 1.00 12.50
C LEU A 53 -3.00 2.14 12.28
N MET A 54 -3.05 3.08 13.23
CA MET A 54 -3.91 4.26 13.16
C MET A 54 -3.07 5.51 12.87
N LEU A 55 -3.75 6.58 12.49
CA LEU A 55 -3.13 7.91 12.44
C LEU A 55 -2.56 8.30 13.83
N PRO A 56 -1.59 9.25 13.86
CA PRO A 56 -1.00 9.72 15.11
C PRO A 56 -2.05 10.14 16.13
N SER A 57 -1.73 9.94 17.41
CA SER A 57 -2.67 10.25 18.49
C SER A 57 -3.19 11.70 18.42
N GLY A 58 -4.51 11.87 18.54
CA GLY A 58 -5.17 13.18 18.40
C GLY A 58 -5.57 13.55 16.97
N ILE A 59 -5.28 12.71 15.98
CA ILE A 59 -5.66 12.92 14.58
C ILE A 59 -6.57 11.75 14.13
N PRO A 60 -7.90 11.87 14.24
CA PRO A 60 -8.81 10.79 13.86
C PRO A 60 -8.99 10.62 12.34
N TYR A 61 -8.80 11.69 11.57
CA TYR A 61 -8.97 11.73 10.12
C TYR A 61 -8.14 12.87 9.51
N ILE A 62 -8.03 12.87 8.19
CA ILE A 62 -7.39 13.93 7.40
C ILE A 62 -8.45 14.61 6.52
N ASP A 63 -8.63 15.92 6.70
CA ASP A 63 -9.53 16.73 5.88
C ASP A 63 -8.80 17.38 4.70
N ALA A 64 -9.49 17.50 3.57
CA ALA A 64 -9.03 18.18 2.36
C ALA A 64 -8.91 19.71 2.55
N TYR A 65 -9.74 20.27 3.45
CA TYR A 65 -9.84 21.69 3.73
C TYR A 65 -9.86 21.93 5.25
N PRO A 66 -9.34 23.07 5.74
CA PRO A 66 -9.39 23.40 7.16
C PRO A 66 -10.83 23.69 7.61
N ASN A 67 -11.17 23.26 8.84
CA ASN A 67 -12.45 23.53 9.52
C ASN A 67 -13.71 23.00 8.82
N MET A 68 -13.63 21.86 8.13
CA MET A 68 -14.81 21.23 7.53
C MET A 68 -15.81 20.78 8.60
N THR A 69 -17.09 21.12 8.39
CA THR A 69 -18.17 20.56 9.20
C THR A 69 -18.40 19.09 8.84
N THR A 70 -19.05 18.33 9.72
CA THR A 70 -19.36 16.92 9.47
C THR A 70 -20.33 16.77 8.29
N GLU A 71 -21.25 17.72 8.13
CA GLU A 71 -22.27 17.73 7.07
C GLU A 71 -21.68 18.02 5.68
N GLU A 72 -20.56 18.74 5.63
CA GLU A 72 -19.83 19.05 4.38
C GLU A 72 -18.82 17.97 4.00
N ALA A 73 -18.53 17.03 4.90
CA ALA A 73 -17.52 16.01 4.69
C ALA A 73 -18.04 14.83 3.87
N VAL A 74 -17.39 14.57 2.73
CA VAL A 74 -17.50 13.30 2.01
C VAL A 74 -16.44 12.36 2.56
N GLU A 75 -16.88 11.41 3.37
CA GLU A 75 -16.00 10.49 4.11
C GLU A 75 -15.59 9.27 3.28
N GLN A 76 -14.33 8.88 3.41
CA GLN A 76 -13.80 7.65 2.83
C GLN A 76 -12.83 6.97 3.79
N VAL A 77 -12.90 5.65 3.86
CA VAL A 77 -11.93 4.82 4.59
C VAL A 77 -10.90 4.29 3.60
N VAL A 78 -9.61 4.47 3.91
CA VAL A 78 -8.50 4.02 3.07
C VAL A 78 -7.53 3.20 3.89
N VAL A 79 -7.11 2.06 3.34
CA VAL A 79 -6.19 1.12 3.99
C VAL A 79 -4.88 1.05 3.20
N PHE A 80 -3.77 1.34 3.88
CA PHE A 80 -2.42 1.29 3.34
C PHE A 80 -1.66 0.07 3.92
N ASP A 81 -1.91 -1.12 3.38
CA ASP A 81 -1.31 -2.37 3.89
C ASP A 81 0.23 -2.40 3.83
N SER A 82 0.85 -1.54 3.01
CA SER A 82 2.30 -1.38 2.92
C SER A 82 2.92 -0.56 4.06
N ILE A 83 2.11 0.15 4.84
CA ILE A 83 2.55 1.00 5.95
C ILE A 83 2.31 0.27 7.27
N TYR A 84 3.41 -0.03 7.97
CA TYR A 84 3.39 -0.75 9.23
C TYR A 84 4.70 -0.52 10.00
N PRO A 85 4.73 -0.73 11.32
CA PRO A 85 5.96 -0.66 12.10
C PRO A 85 6.98 -1.68 11.60
N ARG A 86 8.12 -1.18 11.08
CA ARG A 86 9.17 -2.01 10.50
C ARG A 86 10.54 -1.47 10.81
N ARG A 87 11.47 -2.39 11.08
CA ARG A 87 12.91 -2.12 11.17
C ARG A 87 13.61 -2.85 10.05
N THR A 88 14.49 -2.15 9.34
CA THR A 88 15.47 -2.77 8.46
C THR A 88 16.66 -3.21 9.32
N GLY A 89 16.72 -4.49 9.63
CA GLY A 89 17.85 -5.11 10.35
C GLY A 89 19.03 -5.38 9.42
N THR A 90 20.21 -5.57 10.00
CA THR A 90 21.44 -5.90 9.28
C THR A 90 22.07 -7.14 9.89
N ILE A 91 22.33 -8.15 9.08
CA ILE A 91 22.97 -9.37 9.51
C ILE A 91 24.42 -9.07 9.91
N THR A 92 24.77 -9.35 11.15
CA THR A 92 26.13 -9.18 11.68
C THR A 92 27.02 -10.37 11.34
N ALA A 93 26.50 -11.59 11.51
CA ALA A 93 27.24 -12.82 11.22
C ALA A 93 26.29 -13.91 10.73
N VAL A 94 26.83 -14.85 9.96
CA VAL A 94 26.12 -16.03 9.45
C VAL A 94 26.93 -17.26 9.83
N SER A 95 26.23 -18.30 10.28
CA SER A 95 26.78 -19.63 10.52
C SER A 95 25.89 -20.68 9.88
N SER A 96 26.43 -21.89 9.72
CA SER A 96 25.68 -23.03 9.22
C SER A 96 26.12 -24.30 9.93
N TYR A 97 25.22 -25.28 10.01
CA TYR A 97 25.51 -26.61 10.50
C TYR A 97 24.76 -27.63 9.64
N GLU A 98 25.25 -28.86 9.63
CA GLU A 98 24.58 -29.98 8.98
C GLU A 98 23.86 -30.81 10.04
N ASP A 99 22.64 -31.23 9.74
CA ASP A 99 21.86 -32.13 10.59
C ASP A 99 21.13 -33.16 9.72
N THR A 100 20.73 -34.28 10.34
CA THR A 100 19.97 -35.31 9.66
C THR A 100 18.48 -35.04 9.80
N VAL A 101 17.76 -35.02 8.69
CA VAL A 101 16.31 -34.84 8.65
C VAL A 101 15.65 -36.12 8.16
N ASP A 102 14.65 -36.56 8.91
CA ASP A 102 13.76 -37.65 8.52
C ASP A 102 12.77 -37.15 7.46
N ASN A 103 12.85 -37.71 6.27
CA ASN A 103 11.90 -37.45 5.20
C ASN A 103 10.59 -38.19 5.45
N GLU A 104 9.49 -37.71 4.86
CA GLU A 104 8.17 -38.36 4.95
C GLU A 104 8.18 -39.80 4.40
N ASP A 105 9.15 -40.14 3.54
CA ASP A 105 9.33 -41.49 2.98
C ASP A 105 10.14 -42.43 3.89
N GLY A 106 10.54 -41.97 5.08
CA GLY A 106 11.33 -42.73 6.05
C GLY A 106 12.83 -42.82 5.73
N THR A 107 13.31 -42.03 4.76
CA THR A 107 14.75 -41.89 4.50
C THR A 107 15.35 -40.73 5.31
N GLU A 108 16.61 -40.88 5.72
CA GLU A 108 17.36 -39.81 6.39
C GLU A 108 18.23 -39.07 5.36
N THR A 109 18.12 -37.75 5.31
CA THR A 109 18.99 -36.90 4.48
C THR A 109 19.72 -35.87 5.33
N THR A 110 21.01 -35.68 5.04
CA THR A 110 21.79 -34.61 5.66
C THR A 110 21.47 -33.28 4.99
N GLU A 111 21.02 -32.32 5.79
CA GLU A 111 20.65 -30.98 5.33
C GLU A 111 21.49 -29.91 6.02
N THR A 112 21.80 -28.84 5.28
CA THR A 112 22.49 -27.68 5.82
C THR A 112 21.47 -26.63 6.27
N PHE A 113 21.57 -26.23 7.53
CA PHE A 113 20.75 -25.19 8.12
C PHE A 113 21.56 -23.90 8.26
N TYR A 114 20.92 -22.76 8.00
CA TYR A 114 21.55 -21.44 8.06
C TYR A 114 21.04 -20.65 9.25
N ARG A 115 21.98 -20.06 9.99
CA ARG A 115 21.71 -19.21 11.14
C ARG A 115 22.38 -17.85 10.98
N PHE A 116 21.83 -16.83 11.62
CA PHE A 116 22.39 -15.49 11.62
C PHE A 116 22.20 -14.76 12.95
N THR A 117 22.97 -13.70 13.15
CA THR A 117 22.86 -12.80 14.31
C THR A 117 22.71 -11.36 13.85
N ASP A 118 22.01 -10.53 14.63
CA ASP A 118 21.87 -9.08 14.42
C ASP A 118 22.13 -8.37 15.74
N THR A 119 23.28 -7.69 15.88
CA THR A 119 23.65 -6.97 17.10
C THR A 119 22.95 -5.63 17.26
N GLY A 120 22.20 -5.19 16.26
CA GLY A 120 21.43 -3.94 16.30
C GLY A 120 20.07 -4.09 16.98
N ILE A 121 19.71 -5.28 17.47
CA ILE A 121 18.49 -5.55 18.24
C ILE A 121 18.77 -6.61 19.29
N ASN A 122 18.15 -6.45 20.46
CA ASN A 122 18.02 -7.52 21.42
C ASN A 122 16.56 -7.97 21.45
N PHE A 123 16.33 -9.27 21.24
CA PHE A 123 15.00 -9.85 21.09
C PHE A 123 14.71 -10.85 22.21
N SER A 124 13.42 -11.10 22.45
CA SER A 124 12.90 -12.05 23.42
C SER A 124 11.69 -12.77 22.82
N TYR A 125 11.48 -14.03 23.21
CA TYR A 125 10.27 -14.77 22.87
C TYR A 125 8.98 -14.06 23.29
N ASP A 126 9.01 -13.27 24.37
CA ASP A 126 7.87 -12.47 24.84
C ASP A 126 7.47 -11.35 23.86
N TYR A 127 8.27 -11.13 22.81
CA TYR A 127 7.99 -10.16 21.76
C TYR A 127 7.28 -10.79 20.57
N VAL A 128 7.17 -12.12 20.48
CA VAL A 128 6.43 -12.77 19.40
C VAL A 128 4.94 -12.53 19.59
N LEU A 129 4.23 -12.22 18.50
CA LEU A 129 2.78 -12.01 18.55
C LEU A 129 2.07 -13.36 18.74
N GLU A 130 1.03 -13.38 19.58
CA GLU A 130 0.26 -14.59 19.86
C GLU A 130 -0.41 -15.11 18.58
N GLY A 131 -0.12 -16.37 18.22
CA GLY A 131 -0.68 -17.02 17.04
C GLY A 131 0.00 -16.66 15.72
N GLU A 132 1.10 -15.90 15.76
CA GLU A 132 1.90 -15.54 14.58
C GLU A 132 3.25 -16.28 14.60
N GLU A 133 3.78 -16.57 13.42
CA GLU A 133 5.15 -17.06 13.25
C GLU A 133 6.09 -15.90 12.92
N LEU A 134 7.36 -16.03 13.31
CA LEU A 134 8.37 -15.05 12.95
C LEU A 134 8.80 -15.27 11.52
N HIS A 135 8.82 -14.20 10.73
CA HIS A 135 9.28 -14.22 9.35
C HIS A 135 10.31 -13.12 9.09
N VAL A 136 11.22 -13.37 8.16
CA VAL A 136 12.14 -12.36 7.64
C VAL A 136 11.97 -12.23 6.14
N VAL A 137 11.83 -10.99 5.67
CA VAL A 137 11.93 -10.68 4.24
C VAL A 137 13.26 -9.99 3.98
N PHE A 138 14.14 -10.65 3.25
CA PHE A 138 15.43 -10.11 2.86
C PHE A 138 15.26 -8.90 1.94
N GLN A 139 15.98 -7.82 2.23
CA GLN A 139 15.94 -6.55 1.48
C GLN A 139 17.20 -6.34 0.62
N SER A 140 18.18 -7.24 0.72
CA SER A 140 19.40 -7.24 -0.08
C SER A 140 20.05 -8.62 -0.11
N GLY A 141 21.21 -8.72 -0.74
CA GLY A 141 21.95 -9.97 -0.86
C GLY A 141 21.38 -10.93 -1.90
N SER A 142 21.76 -12.20 -1.80
CA SER A 142 21.32 -13.23 -2.76
C SER A 142 19.87 -13.68 -2.55
N LEU A 143 19.32 -13.45 -1.36
CA LEU A 143 17.94 -13.77 -0.98
C LEU A 143 16.99 -12.57 -1.13
N ASN A 144 17.43 -11.46 -1.76
CA ASN A 144 16.64 -10.23 -1.83
C ASN A 144 15.21 -10.47 -2.36
N GLY A 145 14.21 -9.99 -1.61
CA GLY A 145 12.79 -10.15 -1.91
C GLY A 145 12.17 -11.46 -1.46
N MET A 146 12.96 -12.40 -0.92
CA MET A 146 12.48 -13.69 -0.43
C MET A 146 12.05 -13.60 1.04
N ASP A 147 10.99 -14.33 1.38
CA ASP A 147 10.37 -14.46 2.69
C ASP A 147 10.70 -15.86 3.24
N PHE A 148 11.17 -15.91 4.48
CA PHE A 148 11.39 -17.15 5.20
C PHE A 148 10.85 -17.05 6.62
N ALA A 149 10.21 -18.12 7.08
CA ALA A 149 9.99 -18.31 8.51
C ALA A 149 11.35 -18.42 9.23
N VAL A 150 11.41 -17.93 10.47
CA VAL A 150 12.61 -17.99 11.29
C VAL A 150 12.29 -18.47 12.70
N LYS A 151 13.24 -19.19 13.29
CA LYS A 151 13.22 -19.55 14.71
C LYS A 151 14.20 -18.67 15.46
N PHE A 152 13.70 -17.90 16.41
CA PHE A 152 14.55 -17.20 17.38
C PHE A 152 15.10 -18.19 18.39
N ASN A 153 16.33 -18.00 18.88
CA ASN A 153 16.98 -18.79 19.92
C ASN A 153 16.77 -20.31 19.77
N PRO A 154 17.18 -20.92 18.63
CA PRO A 154 16.96 -22.33 18.33
C PRO A 154 17.73 -23.28 19.28
N LEU A 155 18.69 -22.74 20.03
CA LEU A 155 19.48 -23.48 21.02
C LEU A 155 18.91 -23.41 22.44
N GLU A 156 17.76 -22.76 22.61
CA GLU A 156 17.02 -22.61 23.87
C GLU A 156 17.91 -22.10 25.03
N LYS A 157 18.82 -21.17 24.72
CA LYS A 157 19.68 -20.54 25.73
C LYS A 157 18.88 -19.54 26.55
N GLY A 158 19.20 -19.39 27.83
CA GLY A 158 18.59 -18.34 28.65
C GLY A 158 18.85 -16.96 28.03
N GLU A 159 17.80 -16.16 27.80
CA GLU A 159 17.89 -14.88 27.09
C GLU A 159 18.69 -13.80 27.85
N LYS A 160 18.77 -13.97 29.17
CA LYS A 160 19.45 -13.06 30.09
C LYS A 160 20.54 -13.81 30.86
N ASN A 161 21.66 -13.13 31.08
CA ASN A 161 22.70 -13.55 31.99
C ASN A 161 22.27 -13.31 33.45
N GLU A 162 23.01 -13.86 34.41
CA GLU A 162 22.74 -13.67 35.85
C GLU A 162 22.73 -12.20 36.29
N ASP A 163 23.46 -11.34 35.58
CA ASP A 163 23.52 -9.89 35.81
C ASP A 163 22.40 -9.09 35.14
N GLY A 164 21.47 -9.75 34.44
CA GLY A 164 20.34 -9.14 33.73
C GLY A 164 20.70 -8.57 32.34
N THR A 165 21.95 -8.67 31.90
CA THR A 165 22.36 -8.32 30.54
C THR A 165 21.87 -9.36 29.53
N TRP A 166 21.78 -8.97 28.26
CA TRP A 166 21.36 -9.89 27.19
C TRP A 166 22.43 -10.95 26.94
N ASN A 167 22.00 -12.21 26.88
CA ASN A 167 22.86 -13.32 26.51
C ASN A 167 23.03 -13.35 24.98
N VAL A 168 24.24 -13.09 24.50
CA VAL A 168 24.58 -13.09 23.07
C VAL A 168 24.34 -14.44 22.40
N ASP A 169 24.47 -15.55 23.14
CA ASP A 169 24.27 -16.89 22.60
C ASP A 169 22.78 -17.21 22.35
N ALA A 170 21.87 -16.49 23.03
CA ALA A 170 20.44 -16.58 22.79
C ALA A 170 19.98 -15.71 21.61
N GLN A 171 20.79 -14.72 21.18
CA GLN A 171 20.47 -13.80 20.07
C GLN A 171 20.81 -14.41 18.70
N LEU A 172 20.34 -15.62 18.48
CA LEU A 172 20.59 -16.41 17.27
C LEU A 172 19.28 -16.69 16.55
N TRP A 173 19.30 -16.56 15.23
CA TRP A 173 18.13 -16.77 14.38
C TRP A 173 18.44 -17.89 13.41
N GLU A 174 17.52 -18.85 13.26
CA GLU A 174 17.61 -19.92 12.27
C GLU A 174 16.58 -19.71 11.18
N ILE A 175 17.02 -19.79 9.93
CA ILE A 175 16.16 -19.67 8.76
C ILE A 175 15.54 -21.05 8.50
N VAL A 176 14.21 -21.11 8.46
CA VAL A 176 13.50 -22.32 8.07
C VAL A 176 13.55 -22.43 6.55
N ALA A 177 14.28 -23.44 6.06
CA ALA A 177 14.38 -23.66 4.63
C ALA A 177 13.03 -24.09 4.03
N ASN A 178 12.68 -23.54 2.87
CA ASN A 178 11.46 -23.86 2.13
C ASN A 178 11.75 -24.09 0.65
N GLU A 179 10.79 -24.66 -0.08
CA GLU A 179 10.90 -24.89 -1.54
C GLU A 179 10.06 -23.92 -2.38
N ASP A 180 9.60 -22.81 -1.78
CA ASP A 180 8.64 -21.89 -2.38
C ASP A 180 9.17 -21.20 -3.65
N TYR A 181 10.50 -21.20 -3.83
CA TYR A 181 11.22 -20.56 -4.93
C TYR A 181 11.67 -21.55 -6.01
N GLY A 182 10.98 -22.70 -6.13
CA GLY A 182 11.25 -23.73 -7.13
C GLY A 182 12.46 -24.61 -6.82
N ARG A 183 13.09 -24.39 -5.67
CA ARG A 183 14.14 -25.22 -5.07
C ARG A 183 14.24 -24.89 -3.59
N LYS A 184 14.79 -25.82 -2.81
CA LYS A 184 15.04 -25.62 -1.39
C LYS A 184 16.06 -24.50 -1.15
N LEU A 185 15.64 -23.47 -0.44
CA LEU A 185 16.47 -22.33 -0.05
C LEU A 185 16.35 -22.06 1.45
N PRO A 186 17.39 -21.52 2.09
CA PRO A 186 18.70 -21.17 1.52
C PRO A 186 19.58 -22.39 1.19
N ASP A 187 20.51 -22.25 0.24
CA ASP A 187 21.45 -23.31 -0.19
C ASP A 187 22.91 -22.83 -0.21
N ASN A 188 23.86 -23.68 -0.64
CA ASN A 188 25.28 -23.34 -0.65
C ASN A 188 25.66 -22.15 -1.57
N VAL A 189 24.83 -21.82 -2.57
CA VAL A 189 25.01 -20.72 -3.54
C VAL A 189 24.24 -19.47 -3.11
N VAL A 190 22.95 -19.64 -2.77
CA VAL A 190 21.99 -18.59 -2.43
C VAL A 190 21.65 -18.71 -0.95
N LYS A 191 22.38 -17.92 -0.16
CA LYS A 191 22.40 -17.91 1.30
C LYS A 191 22.57 -16.51 1.84
N PRO A 192 22.16 -16.26 3.10
CA PRO A 192 22.46 -14.99 3.76
C PRO A 192 23.96 -14.78 3.87
N LYS A 193 24.38 -13.51 3.92
CA LYS A 193 25.74 -13.08 4.20
C LYS A 193 25.75 -11.96 5.24
N ALA A 194 26.87 -11.81 5.94
CA ALA A 194 27.09 -10.65 6.80
C ALA A 194 26.99 -9.35 5.98
N GLY A 195 26.25 -8.38 6.49
CA GLY A 195 25.92 -7.12 5.82
C GLY A 195 24.61 -7.12 5.04
N ASP A 196 24.00 -8.29 4.78
CA ASP A 196 22.67 -8.35 4.17
C ASP A 196 21.62 -7.75 5.11
N THR A 197 20.59 -7.15 4.52
CA THR A 197 19.51 -6.47 5.24
C THR A 197 18.22 -7.26 5.16
N TYR A 198 17.37 -7.12 6.18
CA TYR A 198 16.10 -7.84 6.28
C TYR A 198 15.05 -7.03 7.05
N VAL A 199 13.78 -7.41 6.89
CA VAL A 199 12.66 -6.89 7.71
C VAL A 199 12.03 -8.06 8.46
N LEU A 200 11.90 -7.91 9.78
CA LEU A 200 11.28 -8.89 10.67
C LEU A 200 9.76 -8.68 10.78
N TYR A 201 9.01 -9.78 10.76
CA TYR A 201 7.56 -9.87 10.92
C TYR A 201 7.17 -10.81 12.06
N GLY A 202 5.92 -10.73 12.50
CA GLY A 202 5.35 -11.63 13.51
C GLY A 202 5.67 -11.24 14.95
N TRP A 203 6.07 -9.99 15.19
CA TRP A 203 6.52 -9.53 16.51
C TRP A 203 5.90 -8.20 16.94
N ASP A 204 5.82 -7.99 18.24
CA ASP A 204 5.25 -6.82 18.87
C ASP A 204 6.26 -5.66 18.85
N SER A 205 6.07 -4.74 17.89
CA SER A 205 6.90 -3.55 17.73
C SER A 205 6.84 -2.56 18.91
N THR A 206 5.89 -2.72 19.84
CA THR A 206 5.78 -1.86 21.03
C THR A 206 6.76 -2.27 22.14
N LYS A 207 7.27 -3.52 22.11
CA LYS A 207 8.17 -4.05 23.15
C LYS A 207 9.53 -3.38 23.18
N ILE A 208 9.96 -2.82 22.05
CA ILE A 208 11.24 -2.13 21.90
C ILE A 208 10.97 -0.66 21.59
N ALA A 209 10.45 0.06 22.59
CA ALA A 209 10.02 1.46 22.45
C ALA A 209 11.13 2.40 21.96
N GLU A 210 12.39 2.10 22.30
CA GLU A 210 13.59 2.85 21.87
C GLU A 210 13.76 2.94 20.35
N LEU A 211 13.20 2.00 19.60
CA LEU A 211 13.24 2.05 18.13
C LEU A 211 12.22 3.01 17.53
N GLY A 212 11.21 3.45 18.29
CA GLY A 212 10.20 4.41 17.82
C GLY A 212 9.43 3.98 16.57
N LEU A 213 9.36 2.67 16.28
CA LEU A 213 8.84 2.13 15.01
C LEU A 213 7.37 2.48 14.78
N VAL A 214 6.58 2.36 15.84
CA VAL A 214 5.16 2.68 15.81
C VAL A 214 4.95 4.14 15.45
N SER A 215 5.56 5.07 16.21
CA SER A 215 5.43 6.51 15.93
C SER A 215 5.91 6.87 14.53
N THR A 216 6.97 6.21 14.04
CA THR A 216 7.48 6.44 12.69
C THR A 216 6.47 6.00 11.64
N ALA A 217 5.88 4.81 11.80
CA ALA A 217 4.87 4.28 10.90
C ALA A 217 3.57 5.11 10.92
N GLU A 218 3.15 5.63 12.08
CA GLU A 218 1.99 6.54 12.16
C GLU A 218 2.21 7.83 11.36
N GLN A 219 3.43 8.40 11.40
CA GLN A 219 3.77 9.59 10.60
C GLN A 219 3.87 9.27 9.10
N GLU A 220 4.38 8.10 8.74
CA GLU A 220 4.36 7.60 7.35
C GLU A 220 2.91 7.47 6.85
N LEU A 221 2.03 6.87 7.65
CA LEU A 221 0.60 6.74 7.36
C LEU A 221 -0.07 8.10 7.18
N LYS A 222 0.21 9.04 8.08
CA LYS A 222 -0.32 10.41 7.99
C LYS A 222 0.11 11.08 6.68
N THR A 223 1.40 11.00 6.35
CA THR A 223 1.96 11.62 5.14
C THR A 223 1.32 11.03 3.88
N GLU A 224 1.12 9.72 3.83
CA GLU A 224 0.49 9.08 2.67
C GLU A 224 -1.01 9.36 2.58
N ALA A 225 -1.71 9.45 3.72
CA ALA A 225 -3.10 9.89 3.77
C ALA A 225 -3.27 11.34 3.31
N GLU A 226 -2.36 12.24 3.66
CA GLU A 226 -2.34 13.63 3.18
C GLU A 226 -2.17 13.69 1.65
N LYS A 227 -1.27 12.88 1.06
CA LYS A 227 -1.16 12.78 -0.40
C LYS A 227 -2.43 12.19 -1.04
N HIS A 228 -3.06 11.22 -0.38
CA HIS A 228 -4.29 10.62 -0.89
C HIS A 228 -5.44 11.64 -0.91
N VAL A 229 -5.61 12.44 0.16
CA VAL A 229 -6.69 13.43 0.24
C VAL A 229 -6.53 14.53 -0.82
N GLU A 230 -5.29 14.90 -1.15
CA GLU A 230 -5.02 15.86 -2.22
C GLU A 230 -5.47 15.38 -3.60
N LYS A 231 -5.42 14.05 -3.83
CA LYS A 231 -5.92 13.42 -5.06
C LYS A 231 -7.43 13.24 -5.00
N SER A 232 -7.97 12.79 -3.87
CA SER A 232 -9.40 12.50 -3.72
C SER A 232 -10.28 13.76 -3.72
N ARG A 233 -9.73 14.93 -3.32
CA ARG A 233 -10.47 16.20 -3.41
C ARG A 233 -10.63 16.74 -4.83
N MET A 234 -9.91 16.20 -5.81
CA MET A 234 -10.06 16.62 -7.20
C MET A 234 -11.38 16.06 -7.73
N ASP A 235 -12.30 16.94 -8.15
CA ASP A 235 -13.57 16.50 -8.72
C ASP A 235 -13.31 15.63 -9.97
N PRO A 236 -13.62 14.32 -9.91
CA PRO A 236 -13.36 13.37 -11.00
C PRO A 236 -14.39 13.49 -12.12
N SER A 237 -15.36 14.40 -11.98
CA SER A 237 -16.40 14.60 -12.98
C SER A 237 -15.78 15.01 -14.32
N THR A 238 -16.26 14.36 -15.36
CA THR A 238 -15.98 14.75 -16.74
C THR A 238 -17.18 15.49 -17.29
N TYR A 239 -16.92 16.46 -18.15
CA TYR A 239 -17.92 17.35 -18.72
C TYR A 239 -17.96 17.12 -20.22
N GLY A 240 -19.05 16.51 -20.69
CA GLY A 240 -19.35 16.41 -22.12
C GLY A 240 -19.83 17.75 -22.62
N CYS A 241 -19.04 18.39 -23.47
CA CYS A 241 -19.27 19.71 -24.03
C CYS A 241 -19.58 19.57 -25.53
N THR A 242 -20.86 19.66 -25.90
CA THR A 242 -21.29 19.70 -27.29
C THR A 242 -21.01 21.09 -27.85
N MET A 243 -20.06 21.22 -28.75
CA MET A 243 -19.72 22.50 -29.38
C MET A 243 -20.81 22.92 -30.35
N MET A 244 -21.05 24.22 -30.47
CA MET A 244 -21.94 24.71 -31.53
C MET A 244 -21.29 24.48 -32.89
N SER A 245 -22.05 23.92 -33.83
CA SER A 245 -21.53 23.51 -35.15
C SER A 245 -20.96 24.69 -35.95
N ASP A 246 -21.61 25.85 -35.90
CA ASP A 246 -21.18 27.11 -36.53
C ASP A 246 -19.89 27.70 -35.93
N VAL A 247 -19.52 27.29 -34.71
CA VAL A 247 -18.24 27.65 -34.07
C VAL A 247 -17.13 26.67 -34.43
N ALA A 248 -17.48 25.41 -34.67
CA ALA A 248 -16.55 24.35 -35.06
C ALA A 248 -16.20 24.37 -36.56
N TYR A 249 -17.18 24.72 -37.40
CA TYR A 249 -17.11 24.71 -38.87
C TYR A 249 -17.52 26.07 -39.45
N SER A 250 -16.78 26.57 -40.44
CA SER A 250 -17.16 27.76 -41.24
C SER A 250 -17.51 27.35 -42.69
N GLU A 251 -18.08 28.29 -43.45
CA GLU A 251 -18.44 28.09 -44.87
C GLU A 251 -17.25 27.64 -45.75
N ASP A 252 -16.01 27.92 -45.33
CA ASP A 252 -14.76 27.60 -46.05
C ASP A 252 -14.03 26.36 -45.51
N GLY A 253 -14.53 25.70 -44.45
CA GLY A 253 -13.94 24.48 -43.88
C GLY A 253 -13.80 24.46 -42.34
N VAL A 254 -12.93 23.59 -41.83
CA VAL A 254 -12.75 23.32 -40.39
C VAL A 254 -11.73 24.28 -39.78
N HIS A 255 -12.09 25.04 -38.73
CA HIS A 255 -11.19 26.03 -38.12
C HIS A 255 -10.83 25.79 -36.64
N ASN A 256 -11.78 25.43 -35.77
CA ASN A 256 -11.59 25.52 -34.31
C ASN A 256 -11.63 24.18 -33.58
N LEU A 257 -10.90 23.18 -34.09
CA LEU A 257 -10.76 21.93 -33.36
C LEU A 257 -9.75 22.08 -32.24
N TYR A 258 -10.18 21.77 -31.03
CA TYR A 258 -9.31 21.73 -29.88
C TYR A 258 -8.63 20.36 -29.77
N SER A 259 -7.37 20.36 -29.34
CA SER A 259 -6.58 19.13 -29.19
C SER A 259 -6.68 18.56 -27.78
N ILE A 260 -6.48 17.24 -27.66
CA ILE A 260 -6.31 16.58 -26.36
C ILE A 260 -5.13 17.23 -25.61
N GLY A 261 -5.28 17.43 -24.29
CA GLY A 261 -4.31 18.06 -23.41
C GLY A 261 -4.40 19.58 -23.32
N GLN A 262 -5.16 20.23 -24.22
CA GLN A 262 -5.36 21.67 -24.20
C GLN A 262 -6.14 22.10 -22.96
N LYS A 263 -5.64 23.12 -22.26
CA LYS A 263 -6.33 23.72 -21.11
C LYS A 263 -7.51 24.57 -21.61
N VAL A 264 -8.66 24.40 -20.99
CA VAL A 264 -9.88 25.17 -21.25
C VAL A 264 -10.51 25.60 -19.94
N ASN A 265 -11.17 26.75 -19.92
CA ASN A 265 -12.00 27.18 -18.79
C ASN A 265 -13.44 26.76 -19.04
N LEU A 266 -14.01 25.93 -18.16
CA LEU A 266 -15.42 25.56 -18.14
C LEU A 266 -16.20 26.65 -17.41
N ILE A 267 -17.18 27.25 -18.08
CA ILE A 267 -18.02 28.31 -17.55
C ILE A 267 -19.46 27.85 -17.64
N ASN A 268 -20.00 27.42 -16.50
CA ASN A 268 -21.40 27.08 -16.34
C ASN A 268 -21.81 27.35 -14.89
N LYS A 269 -22.67 28.37 -14.68
CA LYS A 269 -23.12 28.77 -13.34
C LYS A 269 -23.88 27.69 -12.58
N ALA A 270 -24.42 26.68 -13.28
CA ALA A 270 -25.09 25.54 -12.64
C ALA A 270 -24.09 24.53 -12.03
N TYR A 271 -22.83 24.52 -12.47
CA TYR A 271 -21.80 23.60 -11.98
C TYR A 271 -20.63 24.31 -11.27
N PHE A 272 -20.33 25.56 -11.63
CA PHE A 272 -19.20 26.34 -11.10
C PHE A 272 -19.60 27.80 -10.88
N GLU A 273 -19.31 28.35 -9.70
CA GLU A 273 -19.59 29.76 -9.40
C GLU A 273 -18.67 30.73 -10.16
N ASN A 274 -17.38 30.42 -10.26
CA ASN A 274 -16.34 31.25 -10.90
C ASN A 274 -15.69 30.60 -12.14
N GLY A 275 -16.29 29.52 -12.67
CA GLY A 275 -15.69 28.68 -13.70
C GLY A 275 -14.60 27.74 -13.16
N ARG A 276 -14.16 26.79 -13.99
CA ARG A 276 -13.14 25.79 -13.64
C ARG A 276 -12.14 25.60 -14.78
N GLN A 277 -10.85 25.74 -14.48
CA GLN A 277 -9.80 25.37 -15.42
C GLN A 277 -9.69 23.84 -15.50
N SER A 278 -9.78 23.27 -16.69
CA SER A 278 -9.70 21.83 -16.95
C SER A 278 -8.97 21.56 -18.25
N ARG A 279 -8.84 20.29 -18.66
CA ARG A 279 -8.22 19.88 -19.93
C ARG A 279 -9.16 19.07 -20.78
N ILE A 280 -8.97 19.16 -22.09
CA ILE A 280 -9.63 18.27 -23.03
C ILE A 280 -8.94 16.93 -22.96
N ILE A 281 -9.72 15.87 -22.73
CA ILE A 281 -9.23 14.51 -22.53
C ILE A 281 -9.67 13.54 -23.63
N GLY A 282 -10.66 13.95 -24.43
CA GLY A 282 -11.14 13.22 -25.59
C GLY A 282 -12.12 14.08 -26.40
N PHE A 283 -12.44 13.61 -27.59
CA PHE A 283 -13.46 14.22 -28.45
C PHE A 283 -14.10 13.14 -29.33
N GLU A 284 -15.32 13.40 -29.77
CA GLU A 284 -16.07 12.56 -30.69
C GLU A 284 -16.58 13.42 -31.86
N PHE A 285 -16.34 12.94 -33.08
CA PHE A 285 -16.78 13.56 -34.34
C PHE A 285 -17.66 12.58 -35.11
N ASN A 286 -18.81 13.04 -35.58
CA ASN A 286 -19.64 12.29 -36.50
C ASN A 286 -19.07 12.41 -37.92
N LEU A 287 -18.68 11.29 -38.53
CA LEU A 287 -18.09 11.27 -39.88
C LEU A 287 -19.16 11.18 -40.99
N ASP A 288 -20.36 10.70 -40.66
CA ASP A 288 -21.46 10.57 -41.60
C ASP A 288 -22.17 11.91 -41.85
N LEU A 289 -22.05 12.85 -40.91
CA LEU A 289 -22.60 14.20 -40.97
C LEU A 289 -21.46 15.23 -40.87
N PRO A 290 -20.92 15.72 -42.01
CA PRO A 290 -19.69 16.54 -42.06
C PRO A 290 -19.70 17.86 -41.27
N TYR A 291 -20.87 18.33 -40.82
CA TYR A 291 -21.07 19.58 -40.08
C TYR A 291 -21.83 19.36 -38.77
N ASP A 292 -21.79 18.14 -38.21
CA ASP A 292 -22.44 17.86 -36.93
C ASP A 292 -21.63 18.43 -35.75
N SER A 293 -22.30 18.71 -34.64
CA SER A 293 -21.68 19.30 -33.46
C SER A 293 -20.71 18.33 -32.77
N PRO A 294 -19.41 18.64 -32.69
CA PRO A 294 -18.46 17.75 -32.05
C PRO A 294 -18.63 17.78 -30.53
N ILE A 295 -18.42 16.63 -29.90
CA ILE A 295 -18.55 16.48 -28.44
C ILE A 295 -17.14 16.38 -27.86
N TYR A 296 -16.79 17.33 -27.00
CA TYR A 296 -15.52 17.33 -26.29
C TYR A 296 -15.72 16.83 -24.87
N THR A 297 -14.91 15.85 -24.47
CA THR A 297 -14.84 15.39 -23.09
C THR A 297 -13.77 16.21 -22.37
N VAL A 298 -14.19 16.97 -21.35
CA VAL A 298 -13.32 17.89 -20.59
C VAL A 298 -13.28 17.48 -19.12
N GLY A 299 -12.09 17.38 -18.54
CA GLY A 299 -11.89 17.03 -17.13
C GLY A 299 -10.46 17.31 -16.70
N GLU A 300 -10.11 17.02 -15.46
CA GLU A 300 -8.71 17.16 -15.01
C GLU A 300 -7.89 15.90 -15.23
N THR A 301 -8.58 14.76 -15.22
CA THR A 301 -8.00 13.45 -15.48
C THR A 301 -8.62 12.92 -16.74
N ALA A 302 -7.80 12.47 -17.72
CA ALA A 302 -8.35 11.64 -18.78
C ALA A 302 -9.04 10.45 -18.11
N ALA A 303 -10.29 10.15 -18.48
CA ALA A 303 -11.01 8.99 -17.99
C ALA A 303 -10.01 7.84 -17.94
N TYR A 304 -9.71 7.37 -16.73
CA TYR A 304 -8.55 6.53 -16.43
C TYR A 304 -8.54 5.34 -17.40
N SER A 305 -7.76 5.41 -18.47
CA SER A 305 -7.72 4.40 -19.52
C SER A 305 -6.93 3.20 -19.02
N ARG A 306 -7.43 2.44 -18.05
CA ARG A 306 -6.81 1.23 -17.46
C ARG A 306 -5.40 1.39 -16.88
N ILE A 307 -4.62 2.41 -17.24
CA ILE A 307 -3.20 2.56 -16.96
C ILE A 307 -2.97 3.04 -15.54
N GLY A 308 -3.79 3.93 -15.00
CA GLY A 308 -3.64 4.33 -13.60
C GLY A 308 -4.25 3.32 -12.61
N GLU A 309 -5.28 2.56 -13.02
CA GLU A 309 -5.69 1.34 -12.30
C GLU A 309 -4.60 0.27 -12.37
N LEU A 310 -3.88 0.19 -13.49
CA LEU A 310 -2.70 -0.64 -13.63
C LEU A 310 -1.51 -0.07 -12.83
N GLU A 311 -1.31 1.24 -12.68
CA GLU A 311 -0.23 1.83 -11.88
C GLU A 311 -0.51 1.69 -10.39
N SER A 312 -1.74 1.88 -9.92
CA SER A 312 -2.13 1.54 -8.55
C SER A 312 -2.07 0.03 -8.29
N LYS A 313 -2.44 -0.81 -9.27
CA LYS A 313 -2.16 -2.25 -9.21
C LYS A 313 -0.67 -2.54 -9.26
N ILE A 314 0.12 -1.84 -10.07
CA ILE A 314 1.56 -2.07 -10.25
C ILE A 314 2.29 -1.60 -9.01
N GLU A 315 2.03 -0.45 -8.41
CA GLU A 315 2.55 -0.05 -7.10
C GLU A 315 2.12 -1.09 -6.06
N SER A 316 0.87 -1.56 -6.08
CA SER A 316 0.45 -2.65 -5.19
C SER A 316 1.14 -3.98 -5.51
N ILE A 317 1.57 -4.27 -6.74
CA ILE A 317 2.17 -5.54 -7.22
C ILE A 317 3.70 -5.50 -7.19
N THR A 318 4.33 -4.35 -7.34
CA THR A 318 5.76 -4.14 -7.11
C THR A 318 6.05 -4.06 -5.61
N LEU A 319 5.09 -3.60 -4.79
CA LEU A 319 5.13 -3.77 -3.32
C LEU A 319 4.60 -5.13 -2.83
N LYS A 320 3.65 -5.80 -3.51
CA LYS A 320 3.22 -7.20 -3.22
C LYS A 320 4.04 -8.25 -3.97
N GLY A 321 5.06 -7.86 -4.73
CA GLY A 321 5.89 -8.75 -5.55
C GLY A 321 6.67 -9.78 -4.76
N SER A 322 6.49 -9.82 -3.44
CA SER A 322 7.03 -10.79 -2.50
C SER A 322 5.94 -11.56 -1.74
N PHE A 323 4.73 -11.76 -2.27
CA PHE A 323 3.78 -12.73 -1.70
C PHE A 323 3.00 -13.46 -2.80
N THR A 324 3.49 -14.64 -3.21
CA THR A 324 2.70 -15.59 -3.99
C THR A 324 1.73 -16.30 -3.06
N THR A 325 0.46 -16.29 -3.43
CA THR A 325 -0.66 -16.94 -2.73
C THR A 325 -0.48 -18.45 -2.61
N SER A 326 -0.44 -18.97 -1.38
CA SER A 326 -0.62 -20.41 -1.09
C SER A 326 -2.07 -20.84 -1.35
N PRO A 327 -2.32 -22.02 -1.92
CA PRO A 327 -3.67 -22.53 -2.13
C PRO A 327 -4.30 -23.00 -0.81
N LEU A 328 -5.57 -22.63 -0.61
CA LEU A 328 -6.42 -23.11 0.49
C LEU A 328 -6.43 -24.65 0.55
N TRP A 329 -5.97 -25.23 1.66
CA TRP A 329 -6.27 -26.60 2.04
C TRP A 329 -7.46 -26.63 3.01
N ILE A 330 -8.52 -27.32 2.61
CA ILE A 330 -9.70 -27.61 3.42
C ILE A 330 -9.42 -28.91 4.18
N PRO A 331 -9.60 -28.98 5.51
CA PRO A 331 -9.42 -30.23 6.25
C PRO A 331 -10.65 -31.12 6.04
N LEU A 332 -10.46 -32.25 5.36
CA LEU A 332 -11.42 -33.35 5.38
C LEU A 332 -11.17 -34.19 6.62
N TYR A 333 -12.06 -34.06 7.61
CA TYR A 333 -12.19 -35.01 8.70
C TYR A 333 -12.53 -36.41 8.16
N LYS A 334 -11.75 -37.42 8.56
CA LYS A 334 -12.24 -38.73 8.98
C LYS A 334 -11.25 -39.44 9.89
#